data_AF-A0A2V6I7U6-F1
#
_entry.id   AF-A0A2V6I7U6-F1
#
_cell.length_a   1.000
_cell.length_b   1.000
_cell.length_c   1.000
_cell.angle_alpha   90.00
_cell.angle_beta   90.00
_cell.angle_gamma   90.00
#
_symmetry.space_group_name_H-M   'P 1'
#
loop_
_entity.id
_entity.type
_entity.pdbx_description
1 polymer ?
#
loop_
_entity_poly.entity_id
_entity_poly.type
_entity_poly.pdbx_seq_one_letter_code
_entity_poly.pdbx_strand_id
1 'polypeptide(L)'
;MNRLYFGDNLQWLSDRKEFPDESVDLVYLDPPFNSNADYNVLFREPSGQVSQAQFHAFTDTWSWADAAETYHQFIDNCPNVAVVELMEALHSFLKHSPMMAYLAMMAPPLVELHRVLKSTGSLYLHCDPTASHYLRIALDEIFDAKNFRNEIVWKRSSSHADIKQGMRRCGRIHDVLLLYAKSDTAIWNPVFTPYDEDYVESMYRFVDDQGRRYREGDLTAARPGGDVSFEWRVKRRINSNERWVSSKWE
;
A
#
# COMPACT_ATOMS: atom_id res chain seq x y z
N MET A 1 -21.69 -10.00 -5.16
CA MET A 1 -21.80 -9.65 -6.58
C MET A 1 -20.76 -8.58 -6.85
N ASN A 2 -19.97 -8.71 -7.91
CA ASN A 2 -18.93 -7.72 -8.25
C ASN A 2 -19.57 -6.60 -9.09
N ARG A 3 -19.18 -5.35 -8.86
CA ARG A 3 -19.75 -4.16 -9.52
C ARG A 3 -18.64 -3.33 -10.16
N LEU A 4 -18.94 -2.71 -11.29
CA LEU A 4 -18.07 -1.79 -12.01
C LEU A 4 -18.86 -0.50 -12.26
N TYR A 5 -18.31 0.63 -11.84
CA TYR A 5 -18.92 1.95 -11.98
C TYR A 5 -18.13 2.76 -13.00
N PHE A 6 -18.84 3.53 -13.82
CA PHE A 6 -18.25 4.39 -14.85
C PHE A 6 -18.58 5.85 -14.54
N GLY A 7 -17.61 6.74 -14.67
CA GLY A 7 -17.75 8.17 -14.39
C GLY A 7 -16.74 8.67 -13.35
N ASP A 8 -17.00 9.86 -12.81
CA ASP A 8 -16.18 10.48 -11.77
C ASP A 8 -16.25 9.66 -10.47
N ASN A 9 -15.10 9.34 -9.90
CA ASN A 9 -15.03 8.55 -8.67
C ASN A 9 -15.63 9.29 -7.47
N LEU A 10 -15.50 10.62 -7.41
CA LEU A 10 -15.99 11.44 -6.32
C LEU A 10 -17.51 11.43 -6.30
N GLN A 11 -18.14 11.48 -7.48
CA GLN A 11 -19.60 11.40 -7.61
C GLN A 11 -20.12 10.08 -7.05
N TRP A 12 -19.49 8.96 -7.41
CA TRP A 12 -19.89 7.64 -6.91
C TRP A 12 -19.64 7.51 -5.41
N LEU A 13 -18.43 7.87 -4.96
CA LEU A 13 -18.06 7.79 -3.56
C LEU A 13 -18.95 8.67 -2.68
N SER A 14 -19.41 9.83 -3.16
CA SER A 14 -20.31 10.72 -2.41
C SER A 14 -21.75 10.21 -2.30
N ASP A 15 -22.18 9.24 -3.13
CA ASP A 15 -23.51 8.65 -3.03
C ASP A 15 -23.57 7.65 -1.87
N ARG A 16 -24.10 8.09 -0.72
CA ARG A 16 -24.23 7.28 0.50
C ARG A 16 -25.18 6.09 0.37
N LYS A 17 -26.05 6.05 -0.65
CA LYS A 17 -26.87 4.87 -0.93
C LYS A 17 -26.03 3.79 -1.59
N GLU A 18 -25.11 4.20 -2.46
CA GLU A 18 -24.24 3.30 -3.21
C GLU A 18 -23.01 2.89 -2.40
N PHE A 19 -22.37 3.86 -1.73
CA PHE A 19 -21.25 3.68 -0.82
C PHE A 19 -21.59 4.22 0.59
N PRO A 20 -22.28 3.42 1.43
CA PRO A 20 -22.55 3.77 2.82
C PRO A 20 -21.26 3.96 3.63
N ASP A 21 -21.37 4.68 4.73
CA ASP A 21 -20.29 4.82 5.71
C ASP A 21 -19.90 3.43 6.23
N GLU A 22 -18.61 3.20 6.44
CA GLU A 22 -18.08 1.94 6.98
C GLU A 22 -18.58 0.68 6.23
N SER A 23 -18.64 0.74 4.90
CA SER A 23 -19.09 -0.37 4.05
C SER A 23 -17.96 -1.15 3.38
N VAL A 24 -16.74 -0.59 3.34
CA VAL A 24 -15.58 -1.13 2.61
C VAL A 24 -14.52 -1.66 3.57
N ASP A 25 -14.03 -2.88 3.32
CA ASP A 25 -12.96 -3.50 4.12
C ASP A 25 -11.54 -3.11 3.65
N LEU A 26 -11.35 -2.93 2.33
CA LEU A 26 -10.05 -2.64 1.75
C LEU A 26 -10.19 -1.70 0.54
N VAL A 27 -9.32 -0.70 0.49
CA VAL A 27 -9.18 0.22 -0.64
C VAL A 27 -7.77 0.07 -1.21
N TYR A 28 -7.68 -0.10 -2.52
CA TYR A 28 -6.45 0.05 -3.29
C TYR A 28 -6.64 1.18 -4.30
N LEU A 29 -5.68 2.10 -4.37
CA LEU A 29 -5.67 3.19 -5.32
C LEU A 29 -4.32 3.25 -6.05
N ASP A 30 -4.40 3.45 -7.36
CA ASP A 30 -3.27 3.69 -8.25
C ASP A 30 -3.60 4.91 -9.12
N PRO A 31 -3.58 6.13 -8.52
CA PRO A 31 -3.96 7.33 -9.24
C PRO A 31 -2.87 7.74 -10.23
N PRO A 32 -3.22 8.52 -11.27
CA PRO A 32 -2.26 9.33 -12.03
C PRO A 32 -1.22 10.00 -11.13
N PHE A 33 0.02 10.07 -11.60
CA PHE A 33 1.18 10.44 -10.79
C PHE A 33 1.72 11.85 -11.07
N ASN A 34 0.95 12.70 -11.74
CA ASN A 34 1.41 13.99 -12.28
C ASN A 34 2.73 13.83 -13.07
N SER A 35 2.83 12.71 -13.79
CA SER A 35 3.99 12.28 -14.56
C SER A 35 4.07 12.92 -15.94
N ASN A 36 3.06 13.72 -16.32
CA ASN A 36 2.93 14.37 -17.63
C ASN A 36 2.86 13.35 -18.78
N ALA A 37 2.04 12.30 -18.61
CA ALA A 37 1.88 11.18 -19.55
C ALA A 37 0.40 10.94 -19.93
N ASP A 38 0.13 10.48 -21.15
CA ASP A 38 -1.22 10.15 -21.63
C ASP A 38 -1.52 8.65 -21.48
N TYR A 39 -2.67 8.30 -20.90
CA TYR A 39 -3.11 6.91 -20.72
C TYR A 39 -4.37 6.62 -21.54
N ASN A 40 -4.29 5.60 -22.41
CA ASN A 40 -5.40 5.09 -23.22
C ASN A 40 -5.79 3.70 -22.73
N VAL A 41 -7.08 3.48 -22.42
CA VAL A 41 -7.60 2.15 -22.10
C VAL A 41 -8.10 1.48 -23.37
N LEU A 42 -7.54 0.32 -23.70
CA LEU A 42 -7.95 -0.51 -24.83
C LEU A 42 -8.88 -1.62 -24.35
N PHE A 43 -10.16 -1.58 -24.73
CA PHE A 43 -11.07 -2.68 -24.49
C PHE A 43 -11.01 -3.72 -25.62
N ARG A 44 -10.90 -5.00 -25.25
CA ARG A 44 -11.12 -6.13 -26.17
C ARG A 44 -12.49 -6.71 -25.90
N GLU A 45 -13.30 -6.86 -26.94
CA GLU A 45 -14.56 -7.57 -26.81
C GLU A 45 -14.33 -9.08 -26.58
N PRO A 46 -15.29 -9.80 -25.97
CA PRO A 46 -15.23 -11.25 -25.80
C PRO A 46 -15.06 -12.03 -27.11
N SER A 47 -15.38 -11.41 -28.25
CA SER A 47 -15.22 -11.92 -29.61
C SER A 47 -13.75 -11.94 -30.11
N GLY A 48 -12.81 -11.37 -29.34
CA GLY A 48 -11.42 -11.19 -29.76
C GLY A 48 -11.21 -10.05 -30.75
N GLN A 49 -12.28 -9.34 -31.16
CA GLN A 49 -12.17 -8.11 -31.93
C GLN A 49 -11.80 -6.95 -31.00
N VAL A 50 -10.77 -6.19 -31.40
CA VAL A 50 -10.38 -4.96 -30.72
C VAL A 50 -11.45 -3.92 -31.04
N SER A 51 -12.16 -3.44 -30.01
CA SER A 51 -13.10 -2.34 -30.17
C SER A 51 -12.34 -1.10 -30.67
N GLN A 52 -12.86 -0.44 -31.70
CA GLN A 52 -12.29 0.82 -32.21
C GLN A 52 -12.51 2.01 -31.26
N ALA A 53 -13.25 1.83 -30.15
CA ALA A 53 -13.41 2.87 -29.15
C ALA A 53 -12.16 2.92 -28.25
N GLN A 54 -11.14 3.64 -28.71
CA GLN A 54 -10.11 4.18 -27.81
C GLN A 54 -10.80 5.25 -26.95
N PHE A 55 -11.04 4.94 -25.69
CA PHE A 55 -11.36 5.96 -24.71
C PHE A 55 -10.03 6.52 -24.19
N HIS A 56 -9.81 7.82 -24.37
CA HIS A 56 -8.81 8.55 -23.61
C HIS A 56 -9.16 8.41 -22.13
N ALA A 57 -8.37 7.64 -21.38
CA ALA A 57 -8.75 7.25 -20.02
C ALA A 57 -8.51 8.39 -19.04
N PHE A 58 -7.38 9.09 -19.19
CA PHE A 58 -7.09 10.42 -18.62
C PHE A 58 -5.75 10.93 -19.16
N THR A 59 -5.56 12.26 -19.16
CA THR A 59 -4.24 12.90 -19.33
C THR A 59 -3.68 13.17 -17.94
N ASP A 60 -2.45 12.73 -17.66
CA ASP A 60 -1.76 12.98 -16.39
C ASP A 60 -1.10 14.37 -16.37
N THR A 61 -1.89 15.38 -16.74
CA THR A 61 -1.52 16.80 -16.77
C THR A 61 -2.57 17.57 -15.99
N TRP A 62 -2.12 18.24 -14.94
CA TRP A 62 -2.99 18.91 -13.99
C TRP A 62 -2.90 20.41 -14.17
N SER A 63 -4.05 21.07 -14.39
CA SER A 63 -4.13 22.51 -14.48
C SER A 63 -4.96 23.06 -13.34
N TRP A 64 -4.53 24.19 -12.77
CA TRP A 64 -5.31 24.86 -11.74
C TRP A 64 -6.68 25.33 -12.25
N ALA A 65 -6.78 25.68 -13.53
CA ALA A 65 -8.05 26.09 -14.14
C ALA A 65 -9.11 24.98 -14.04
N ASP A 66 -8.70 23.72 -14.18
CA ASP A 66 -9.61 22.57 -14.09
C ASP A 66 -9.91 22.19 -12.63
N ALA A 67 -8.96 22.41 -11.72
CA ALA A 67 -9.07 21.98 -10.32
C ALA A 67 -9.69 23.05 -9.39
N ALA A 68 -9.74 24.32 -9.81
CA ALA A 68 -10.14 25.43 -8.94
C ALA A 68 -11.55 25.28 -8.38
N GLU A 69 -12.52 24.86 -9.21
CA GLU A 69 -13.90 24.65 -8.75
C GLU A 69 -13.99 23.55 -7.69
N THR A 70 -13.37 22.39 -7.96
CA THR A 70 -13.30 21.27 -7.01
C THR A 70 -12.62 21.68 -5.71
N TYR A 71 -11.54 22.45 -5.78
CA TYR A 71 -10.87 22.99 -4.61
C TYR A 71 -11.80 23.86 -3.77
N HIS A 72 -12.45 24.86 -4.36
CA HIS A 72 -13.33 25.77 -3.63
C HIS A 72 -14.52 25.03 -3.01
N GLN A 73 -15.16 24.13 -3.77
CA GLN A 73 -16.22 23.27 -3.25
C GLN A 73 -15.74 22.40 -2.09
N PHE A 74 -14.51 21.87 -2.17
CA PHE A 74 -13.93 21.07 -1.09
C PHE A 74 -13.69 21.91 0.17
N ILE A 75 -13.10 23.10 0.06
CA ILE A 75 -12.87 23.99 1.19
C ILE A 75 -14.19 24.39 1.87
N ASP A 76 -15.22 24.68 1.08
CA ASP A 76 -16.51 25.14 1.61
C ASP A 76 -17.31 24.01 2.29
N ASN A 77 -17.15 22.76 1.84
CA ASN A 77 -18.02 21.65 2.24
C ASN A 77 -17.34 20.54 3.06
N CYS A 78 -16.01 20.48 3.11
CA CYS A 78 -15.32 19.43 3.84
C CYS A 78 -15.54 19.59 5.35
N PRO A 79 -16.09 18.57 6.05
CA PRO A 79 -16.34 18.66 7.48
C PRO A 79 -15.06 18.56 8.33
N ASN A 80 -13.94 18.09 7.74
CA ASN A 80 -12.68 17.96 8.45
C ASN A 80 -11.86 19.26 8.32
N VAL A 81 -11.98 20.11 9.35
CA VAL A 81 -11.30 21.42 9.42
C VAL A 81 -9.78 21.30 9.31
N ALA A 82 -9.16 20.28 9.91
CA ALA A 82 -7.71 20.11 9.84
C ALA A 82 -7.24 19.83 8.40
N VAL A 83 -8.01 19.04 7.65
CA VAL A 83 -7.72 18.79 6.22
C VAL A 83 -7.94 20.06 5.39
N VAL A 84 -8.96 20.86 5.71
CA VAL A 84 -9.18 22.17 5.06
C VAL A 84 -7.98 23.10 5.29
N GLU A 85 -7.55 23.27 6.54
CA GLU A 85 -6.40 24.12 6.90
C GLU A 85 -5.12 23.65 6.20
N LEU A 86 -4.88 22.34 6.15
CA LEU A 86 -3.76 21.76 5.40
C LEU A 86 -3.83 22.11 3.91
N MET A 87 -5.01 21.95 3.30
CA MET A 87 -5.19 22.23 1.86
C MET A 87 -5.03 23.72 1.54
N GLU A 88 -5.48 24.62 2.41
CA GLU A 88 -5.23 26.06 2.29
C GLU A 88 -3.75 26.41 2.44
N ALA A 89 -3.05 25.79 3.40
CA ALA A 89 -1.62 25.97 3.58
C ALA A 89 -0.82 25.49 2.37
N LEU A 90 -1.18 24.31 1.82
CA LEU A 90 -0.58 23.76 0.61
C LEU A 90 -0.88 24.65 -0.61
N HIS A 91 -2.10 25.16 -0.75
CA HIS A 91 -2.43 26.10 -1.81
C HIS A 91 -1.66 27.41 -1.69
N SER A 92 -1.50 27.94 -0.48
CA SER A 92 -0.67 29.11 -0.23
C SER A 92 0.81 28.87 -0.56
N PHE A 93 1.33 27.67 -0.32
CA PHE A 93 2.72 27.32 -0.62
C PHE A 93 2.96 27.02 -2.11
N LEU A 94 2.14 26.15 -2.70
CA LEU A 94 2.28 25.63 -4.05
C LEU A 94 1.64 26.54 -5.12
N LYS A 95 0.78 27.47 -4.72
CA LYS A 95 0.01 28.36 -5.61
C LYS A 95 -0.74 27.56 -6.68
N HIS A 96 -0.95 28.14 -7.85
CA HIS A 96 -1.65 27.52 -8.98
C HIS A 96 -0.77 26.52 -9.77
N SER A 97 0.08 25.76 -9.09
CA SER A 97 0.94 24.77 -9.74
C SER A 97 0.17 23.50 -10.12
N PRO A 98 0.68 22.70 -11.07
CA PRO A 98 0.12 21.39 -11.38
C PRO A 98 0.02 20.46 -10.16
N MET A 99 1.00 20.53 -9.25
CA MET A 99 0.96 19.74 -8.01
C MET A 99 -0.22 20.15 -7.13
N MET A 100 -0.52 21.45 -7.02
CA MET A 100 -1.67 21.89 -6.24
C MET A 100 -2.99 21.48 -6.89
N ALA A 101 -3.07 21.58 -8.22
CA ALA A 101 -4.23 21.09 -8.98
C ALA A 101 -4.46 19.59 -8.75
N TYR A 102 -3.40 18.79 -8.75
CA TYR A 102 -3.45 17.37 -8.41
C TYR A 102 -4.00 17.14 -6.99
N LEU A 103 -3.45 17.82 -5.99
CA LEU A 103 -3.90 17.67 -4.60
C LEU A 103 -5.36 18.10 -4.41
N ALA A 104 -5.78 19.18 -5.06
CA ALA A 104 -7.17 19.64 -5.05
C ALA A 104 -8.15 18.59 -5.60
N MET A 105 -7.74 17.84 -6.62
CA MET A 105 -8.56 16.79 -7.21
C MET A 105 -8.50 15.48 -6.42
N MET A 106 -7.39 15.20 -5.72
CA MET A 106 -7.20 13.98 -4.94
C MET A 106 -7.77 14.05 -3.52
N ALA A 107 -7.75 15.22 -2.86
CA ALA A 107 -8.18 15.34 -1.47
C ALA A 107 -9.65 14.94 -1.23
N PRO A 108 -10.63 15.35 -2.05
CA PRO A 108 -12.03 14.98 -1.82
C PRO A 108 -12.28 13.46 -1.90
N PRO A 109 -11.82 12.72 -2.93
CA PRO A 109 -11.93 11.27 -2.95
C PRO A 109 -11.25 10.60 -1.76
N LEU A 110 -10.10 11.08 -1.29
CA LEU A 110 -9.42 10.49 -0.12
C LEU A 110 -10.23 10.64 1.17
N VAL A 111 -10.92 11.78 1.37
CA VAL A 111 -11.83 11.98 2.50
C VAL A 111 -13.03 11.03 2.42
N GLU A 112 -13.62 10.87 1.24
CA GLU A 112 -14.73 9.92 1.05
C GLU A 112 -14.28 8.46 1.21
N LEU A 113 -13.09 8.10 0.74
CA LEU A 113 -12.52 6.77 0.94
C LEU A 113 -12.31 6.47 2.43
N HIS A 114 -11.87 7.46 3.20
CA HIS A 114 -11.83 7.33 4.65
C HIS A 114 -13.23 7.10 5.22
N ARG A 115 -14.27 7.82 4.77
CA ARG A 115 -15.66 7.63 5.25
C ARG A 115 -16.19 6.22 4.99
N VAL A 116 -16.00 5.68 3.78
CA VAL A 116 -16.55 4.38 3.39
C VAL A 116 -15.77 3.21 4.02
N LEU A 117 -14.53 3.41 4.44
CA LEU A 117 -13.74 2.37 5.11
C LEU A 117 -14.29 2.06 6.50
N LYS A 118 -14.48 0.77 6.78
CA LYS A 118 -14.76 0.24 8.13
C LYS A 118 -13.60 0.53 9.08
N SER A 119 -13.88 0.59 10.38
CA SER A 119 -12.85 0.69 11.43
C SER A 119 -11.78 -0.41 11.32
N THR A 120 -12.16 -1.59 10.84
CA THR A 120 -11.27 -2.75 10.60
C THR A 120 -10.49 -2.68 9.30
N GLY A 121 -10.75 -1.69 8.45
CA GLY A 121 -10.28 -1.62 7.08
C GLY A 121 -8.94 -0.91 6.89
N SER A 122 -8.41 -1.04 5.67
CA SER A 122 -7.10 -0.49 5.29
C SER A 122 -7.10 0.11 3.89
N LEU A 123 -6.27 1.14 3.69
CA LEU A 123 -6.03 1.81 2.43
C LEU A 123 -4.58 1.58 1.97
N TYR A 124 -4.44 1.19 0.71
CA TYR A 124 -3.17 1.08 -0.01
C TYR A 124 -3.19 2.12 -1.12
N LEU A 125 -2.35 3.14 -1.00
CA LEU A 125 -2.20 4.16 -2.04
C LEU A 125 -0.83 4.01 -2.70
N HIS A 126 -0.82 3.55 -3.95
CA HIS A 126 0.37 3.62 -4.78
C HIS A 126 0.64 5.09 -5.10
N CYS A 127 1.89 5.51 -4.92
CA CYS A 127 2.37 6.85 -5.20
C CYS A 127 3.66 6.79 -6.03
N ASP A 128 3.86 7.81 -6.86
CA ASP A 128 5.19 8.09 -7.40
C ASP A 128 6.02 8.95 -6.42
N PRO A 129 7.34 9.05 -6.63
CA PRO A 129 8.20 9.90 -5.81
C PRO A 129 7.90 11.40 -5.89
N THR A 130 7.12 11.87 -6.89
CA THR A 130 6.84 13.29 -7.11
C THR A 130 5.75 13.79 -6.17
N ALA A 131 4.68 13.01 -6.00
CA ALA A 131 3.51 13.38 -5.21
C ALA A 131 3.42 12.68 -3.85
N SER A 132 4.15 11.57 -3.65
CA SER A 132 4.09 10.74 -2.43
C SER A 132 4.14 11.54 -1.13
N HIS A 133 5.06 12.50 -1.00
CA HIS A 133 5.23 13.30 0.22
C HIS A 133 4.04 14.22 0.52
N TYR A 134 3.39 14.76 -0.51
CA TYR A 134 2.21 15.62 -0.33
C TYR A 134 0.97 14.79 0.01
N LEU A 135 0.75 13.69 -0.73
CA LEU A 135 -0.32 12.74 -0.45
C LEU A 135 -0.18 12.12 0.93
N ARG A 136 1.07 11.89 1.36
CA ARG A 136 1.40 11.39 2.68
C ARG A 136 0.88 12.33 3.78
N ILE A 137 1.20 13.61 3.70
CA ILE A 137 0.77 14.59 4.71
C ILE A 137 -0.76 14.74 4.68
N ALA A 138 -1.38 14.71 3.50
CA ALA A 138 -2.84 14.71 3.38
C ALA A 138 -3.48 13.46 4.03
N LEU A 139 -2.92 12.28 3.82
CA LEU A 139 -3.38 11.04 4.45
C LEU A 139 -3.14 11.02 5.96
N ASP A 140 -2.03 11.58 6.45
CA ASP A 140 -1.77 11.74 7.89
C ASP A 140 -2.88 12.55 8.54
N GLU A 141 -3.42 13.56 7.85
CA GLU A 141 -4.49 14.40 8.39
C GLU A 141 -5.89 13.81 8.21
N ILE A 142 -6.10 12.98 7.19
CA ILE A 142 -7.36 12.26 6.98
C ILE A 142 -7.50 11.05 7.91
N PHE A 143 -6.42 10.27 8.08
CA PHE A 143 -6.43 8.99 8.80
C PHE A 143 -5.84 9.07 10.21
N ASP A 144 -5.24 10.20 10.60
CA ASP A 144 -4.32 10.33 11.75
C ASP A 144 -2.97 9.64 11.49
N ALA A 145 -1.87 10.37 11.67
CA ALA A 145 -0.51 9.88 11.47
C ALA A 145 -0.21 8.58 12.25
N LYS A 146 -0.85 8.36 13.40
CA LYS A 146 -0.70 7.12 14.21
C LYS A 146 -1.22 5.87 13.51
N ASN A 147 -2.12 6.04 12.53
CA ASN A 147 -2.74 4.94 11.79
C ASN A 147 -1.98 4.57 10.51
N PHE A 148 -0.88 5.27 10.22
CA PHE A 148 0.08 4.77 9.26
C PHE A 148 0.69 3.45 9.71
N ARG A 149 0.79 2.49 8.79
CA ARG A 149 1.39 1.19 9.06
C ARG A 149 2.77 1.07 8.44
N ASN A 150 2.85 1.17 7.11
CA ASN A 150 4.08 0.90 6.39
C ASN A 150 4.17 1.69 5.09
N GLU A 151 5.39 2.02 4.69
CA GLU A 151 5.73 2.33 3.31
C GLU A 151 6.22 1.03 2.66
N ILE A 152 5.48 0.54 1.67
CA ILE A 152 5.81 -0.69 0.97
C ILE A 152 6.58 -0.31 -0.29
N VAL A 153 7.84 -0.76 -0.37
CA VAL A 153 8.70 -0.54 -1.53
C VAL A 153 8.43 -1.61 -2.58
N TRP A 154 7.78 -1.23 -3.67
CA TRP A 154 7.53 -2.11 -4.81
C TRP A 154 8.62 -2.00 -5.86
N LYS A 155 9.50 -3.00 -5.93
CA LYS A 155 10.56 -3.08 -6.94
C LYS A 155 9.97 -3.45 -8.31
N ARG A 156 10.11 -2.55 -9.29
CA ARG A 156 9.68 -2.72 -10.69
C ARG A 156 10.71 -3.41 -11.57
N SER A 157 11.99 -3.12 -11.36
CA SER A 157 13.08 -3.61 -12.22
C SER A 157 14.32 -4.01 -11.42
N SER A 158 15.21 -4.76 -12.06
CA SER A 158 16.55 -5.01 -11.54
C SER A 158 17.35 -3.70 -11.48
N SER A 159 18.41 -3.67 -10.67
CA SER A 159 19.30 -2.52 -10.62
C SER A 159 19.86 -2.21 -12.02
N HIS A 160 19.67 -0.98 -12.48
CA HIS A 160 20.25 -0.46 -13.71
C HIS A 160 20.72 0.98 -13.49
N ALA A 161 21.70 1.38 -14.28
CA ALA A 161 22.23 2.73 -14.29
C ALA A 161 22.28 3.24 -15.73
N ASP A 162 21.36 4.13 -16.09
CA ASP A 162 21.27 4.71 -17.43
C ASP A 162 22.17 5.95 -17.56
N ILE A 163 23.26 6.01 -16.78
CA ILE A 163 24.23 7.11 -16.79
C ILE A 163 24.82 7.26 -18.19
N LYS A 164 25.09 6.15 -18.88
CA LYS A 164 25.57 6.13 -20.27
C LYS A 164 24.53 6.65 -21.28
N GLN A 165 23.24 6.64 -20.92
CA GLN A 165 22.15 7.20 -21.72
C GLN A 165 21.82 8.66 -21.30
N GLY A 166 22.67 9.28 -20.47
CA GLY A 166 22.52 10.67 -20.05
C GLY A 166 21.74 10.87 -18.75
N MET A 167 21.35 9.81 -18.05
CA MET A 167 20.68 9.94 -16.75
C MET A 167 21.64 10.51 -15.69
N ARG A 168 21.26 11.63 -15.07
CA ARG A 168 22.05 12.31 -14.03
C ARG A 168 21.56 12.05 -12.60
N ARG A 169 20.91 10.91 -12.38
CA ARG A 169 20.29 10.53 -11.10
C ARG A 169 20.34 9.02 -10.91
N CYS A 170 20.00 8.54 -9.72
CA CYS A 170 19.83 7.12 -9.45
C CYS A 170 18.72 6.50 -10.31
N GLY A 171 18.87 5.22 -10.65
CA GLY A 171 17.86 4.47 -11.39
C GLY A 171 16.54 4.40 -10.62
N ARG A 172 15.43 4.72 -11.29
CA ARG A 172 14.07 4.59 -10.73
C ARG A 172 13.62 3.14 -10.86
N ILE A 173 13.97 2.32 -9.87
CA ILE A 173 13.72 0.87 -9.89
C ILE A 173 12.54 0.44 -9.01
N HIS A 174 11.99 1.36 -8.21
CA HIS A 174 10.88 1.07 -7.31
C HIS A 174 9.87 2.21 -7.33
N ASP A 175 8.65 1.88 -6.93
CA ASP A 175 7.63 2.82 -6.48
C ASP A 175 7.25 2.48 -5.04
N VAL A 176 6.40 3.32 -4.43
CA VAL A 176 6.01 3.19 -3.03
C VAL A 176 4.50 3.08 -2.92
N LEU A 177 4.04 2.20 -2.01
CA LEU A 177 2.66 2.15 -1.59
C LEU A 177 2.57 2.58 -0.13
N LEU A 178 1.74 3.56 0.15
CA LEU A 178 1.42 4.02 1.49
C LEU A 178 0.29 3.16 2.05
N LEU A 179 0.57 2.45 3.16
CA LEU A 179 -0.43 1.65 3.87
C LEU A 179 -0.94 2.37 5.11
N TYR A 180 -2.23 2.69 5.11
CA TYR A 180 -2.95 3.19 6.28
C TYR A 180 -4.02 2.20 6.75
N ALA A 181 -4.25 2.20 8.05
CA ALA A 181 -5.43 1.60 8.65
C ALA A 181 -6.47 2.69 8.95
N LYS A 182 -7.75 2.34 8.98
CA LYS A 182 -8.79 3.25 9.45
C LYS A 182 -8.67 3.54 10.95
N SER A 183 -8.35 2.51 11.74
CA SER A 183 -8.12 2.65 13.19
C SER A 183 -7.12 1.59 13.70
N ASP A 184 -6.94 1.56 15.02
CA ASP A 184 -6.20 0.54 15.76
C ASP A 184 -6.87 -0.85 15.73
N THR A 185 -8.15 -0.93 15.39
CA THR A 185 -8.90 -2.19 15.23
C THR A 185 -8.71 -2.86 13.87
N ALA A 186 -7.86 -2.30 13.00
CA ALA A 186 -7.62 -2.84 11.67
C ALA A 186 -7.10 -4.27 11.69
N ILE A 187 -7.64 -5.09 10.80
CA ILE A 187 -7.31 -6.51 10.72
C ILE A 187 -6.16 -6.70 9.74
N TRP A 188 -5.05 -7.23 10.22
CA TRP A 188 -3.96 -7.70 9.37
C TRP A 188 -4.18 -9.17 9.01
N ASN A 189 -4.36 -9.43 7.71
CA ASN A 189 -4.46 -10.79 7.18
C ASN A 189 -3.11 -11.20 6.60
N PRO A 190 -2.31 -12.02 7.31
CA PRO A 190 -1.01 -12.47 6.80
C PRO A 190 -1.22 -13.31 5.53
N VAL A 191 -0.61 -12.88 4.43
CA VAL A 191 -0.59 -13.63 3.16
C VAL A 191 0.59 -14.58 3.19
N PHE A 192 0.32 -15.88 3.08
CA PHE A 192 1.34 -16.90 2.96
C PHE A 192 1.48 -17.32 1.52
N THR A 193 2.69 -17.27 0.99
CA THR A 193 3.06 -17.95 -0.26
C THR A 193 3.81 -19.23 0.08
N PRO A 194 3.63 -20.32 -0.68
CA PRO A 194 4.52 -21.47 -0.57
C PRO A 194 5.97 -21.03 -0.71
N TYR A 195 6.87 -21.67 0.04
CA TYR A 195 8.30 -21.47 -0.17
C TYR A 195 8.72 -22.09 -1.51
N ASP A 196 9.68 -21.46 -2.19
CA ASP A 196 10.34 -22.07 -3.35
C ASP A 196 11.01 -23.39 -2.95
N GLU A 197 10.95 -24.40 -3.82
CA GLU A 197 11.52 -25.73 -3.54
C GLU A 197 13.01 -25.64 -3.20
N ASP A 198 13.79 -24.86 -3.96
CA ASP A 198 15.21 -24.60 -3.72
C ASP A 198 15.46 -23.99 -2.33
N TYR A 199 14.57 -23.10 -1.87
CA TYR A 199 14.67 -22.51 -0.53
C TYR A 199 14.38 -23.56 0.55
N VAL A 200 13.36 -24.40 0.35
CA VAL A 200 13.03 -25.49 1.28
C VAL A 200 14.18 -26.50 1.35
N GLU A 201 14.78 -26.87 0.23
CA GLU A 201 15.90 -27.82 0.19
C GLU A 201 17.17 -27.25 0.81
N SER A 202 17.51 -25.99 0.54
CA SER A 202 18.72 -25.37 1.08
C SER A 202 18.62 -25.03 2.56
N MET A 203 17.45 -24.54 3.01
CA MET A 203 17.28 -24.03 4.37
C MET A 203 16.70 -25.09 5.33
N TYR A 204 15.80 -25.96 4.90
CA TYR A 204 15.15 -26.98 5.74
C TYR A 204 15.64 -28.39 5.38
N ARG A 205 16.94 -28.60 5.65
CA ARG A 205 17.70 -29.80 5.25
C ARG A 205 17.44 -31.05 6.08
N PHE A 206 16.83 -30.91 7.26
CA PHE A 206 16.63 -32.03 8.18
C PHE A 206 15.17 -32.45 8.19
N VAL A 207 14.91 -33.72 8.50
CA VAL A 207 13.56 -34.30 8.55
C VAL A 207 13.41 -34.99 9.89
N ASP A 208 12.32 -34.70 10.60
CA ASP A 208 12.02 -35.38 11.87
C ASP A 208 11.38 -36.76 11.64
N ASP A 209 11.18 -37.53 12.70
CA ASP A 209 10.58 -38.88 12.64
C ASP A 209 9.15 -38.89 12.05
N GLN A 210 8.49 -37.73 11.94
CA GLN A 210 7.14 -37.56 11.39
C GLN A 210 7.16 -37.06 9.93
N GLY A 211 8.34 -36.92 9.33
CA GLY A 211 8.49 -36.46 7.95
C GLY A 211 8.44 -34.93 7.79
N ARG A 212 8.46 -34.15 8.87
CA ARG A 212 8.43 -32.69 8.81
C ARG A 212 9.84 -32.16 8.61
N ARG A 213 10.02 -31.28 7.62
CA ARG A 213 11.31 -30.62 7.38
C ARG A 213 11.58 -29.54 8.42
N TYR A 214 12.80 -29.50 8.95
CA TYR A 214 13.25 -28.50 9.91
C TYR A 214 14.65 -28.00 9.57
N ARG A 215 15.02 -26.86 10.18
CA ARG A 215 16.36 -26.30 10.11
C ARG A 215 16.92 -26.15 11.52
N GLU A 216 18.22 -26.42 11.67
CA GLU A 216 18.93 -26.00 12.87
C GLU A 216 19.14 -24.49 12.79
N GLY A 217 18.91 -23.79 13.89
CA GLY A 217 19.10 -22.35 14.00
C GLY A 217 19.64 -22.02 15.38
N ASP A 218 20.25 -20.84 15.50
CA ASP A 218 20.74 -20.36 16.80
C ASP A 218 19.56 -20.20 17.77
N LEU A 219 19.82 -20.51 19.04
CA LEU A 219 18.89 -20.27 20.15
C LEU A 219 18.72 -18.77 20.35
N THR A 220 17.80 -18.19 19.59
CA THR A 220 17.38 -16.79 19.73
C THR A 220 16.10 -16.74 20.56
N ALA A 221 15.98 -15.73 21.43
CA ALA A 221 14.77 -15.56 22.24
C ALA A 221 13.57 -15.32 21.31
N ALA A 222 12.64 -16.27 21.28
CA ALA A 222 11.55 -16.30 20.31
C ALA A 222 10.44 -15.25 20.55
N ARG A 223 10.56 -14.41 21.58
CA ARG A 223 9.53 -13.42 21.95
C ARG A 223 10.09 -11.98 21.95
N PRO A 224 9.32 -10.99 21.46
CA PRO A 224 9.61 -9.58 21.73
C PRO A 224 9.68 -9.38 23.25
N GLY A 225 10.80 -8.85 23.75
CA GLY A 225 11.02 -8.67 25.19
C GLY A 225 11.97 -9.69 25.84
N GLY A 226 12.53 -10.64 25.08
CA GLY A 226 13.74 -11.36 25.50
C GLY A 226 13.54 -12.26 26.72
N ASP A 227 12.53 -13.11 26.69
CA ASP A 227 12.44 -14.19 27.67
C ASP A 227 13.61 -15.17 27.43
N VAL A 228 14.71 -14.95 28.16
CA VAL A 228 15.97 -15.72 28.09
C VAL A 228 15.97 -16.92 29.03
N SER A 229 14.85 -17.17 29.70
CA SER A 229 14.69 -18.29 30.62
C SER A 229 14.13 -19.50 29.89
N PHE A 230 14.97 -20.53 29.72
CA PHE A 230 14.58 -21.80 29.12
C PHE A 230 14.71 -22.91 30.18
N GLU A 231 13.62 -23.63 30.45
CA GLU A 231 13.66 -24.79 31.35
C GLU A 231 14.30 -25.97 30.61
N TRP A 232 15.59 -26.21 30.85
CA TRP A 232 16.35 -27.25 30.15
C TRP A 232 16.35 -28.55 30.95
N ARG A 233 15.63 -29.58 30.47
CA ARG A 233 15.62 -30.91 31.10
C ARG A 233 16.83 -31.73 30.65
N VAL A 234 17.94 -31.65 31.39
CA VAL A 234 19.14 -32.48 31.17
C VAL A 234 18.82 -33.96 31.43
N LYS A 235 19.02 -34.86 30.46
CA LYS A 235 19.40 -36.25 30.77
C LYS A 235 20.91 -36.38 30.64
N ARG A 236 21.55 -36.82 31.73
CA ARG A 236 23.00 -36.99 31.90
C ARG A 236 23.63 -37.74 30.70
N ARG A 237 24.77 -37.25 30.20
CA ARG A 237 25.62 -37.93 29.22
C ARG A 237 26.04 -39.31 29.75
N ILE A 238 25.76 -40.39 29.01
CA ILE A 238 26.21 -41.74 29.39
C ILE A 238 27.55 -42.11 28.74
N ASN A 239 27.98 -41.52 27.62
CA ASN A 239 29.33 -41.70 27.05
C ASN A 239 29.75 -40.58 26.08
N SER A 240 31.05 -40.52 25.74
CA SER A 240 31.73 -39.41 25.06
C SER A 240 31.38 -39.17 23.58
N ASN A 241 30.66 -40.07 22.91
CA ASN A 241 30.46 -40.04 21.45
C ASN A 241 29.01 -39.82 20.96
N GLU A 242 28.07 -39.44 21.83
CA GLU A 242 26.69 -39.12 21.41
C GLU A 242 26.42 -37.61 21.37
N ARG A 243 25.61 -37.19 20.38
CA ARG A 243 25.07 -35.82 20.25
C ARG A 243 23.78 -35.68 21.08
N TRP A 244 23.52 -34.46 21.53
CA TRP A 244 22.36 -34.13 22.35
C TRP A 244 21.05 -34.36 21.59
N VAL A 245 20.09 -35.03 22.22
CA VAL A 245 18.76 -35.29 21.65
C VAL A 245 17.72 -34.56 22.51
N SER A 246 16.83 -33.78 21.88
CA SER A 246 15.73 -33.11 22.57
C SER A 246 14.62 -34.10 22.94
N SER A 247 14.01 -33.94 24.11
CA SER A 247 12.84 -34.75 24.50
C SER A 247 11.59 -34.24 23.77
N LYS A 248 10.84 -35.15 23.14
CA LYS A 248 9.50 -34.88 22.61
C LYS A 248 8.58 -34.41 23.75
N TRP A 249 7.70 -33.46 23.44
CA TRP A 249 6.60 -33.02 24.30
C TRP A 249 5.52 -34.12 24.30
N GLU A 250 5.14 -34.60 25.48
CA GLU A 250 3.92 -35.41 25.71
C GLU A 250 2.72 -34.49 25.96
#